data_AF-A0A3S4ZHE8-F1
#
_entry.id   AF-A0A3S4ZHE8-F1
#
_cell.length_a   1.000
_cell.length_b   1.000
_cell.length_c   1.000
_cell.angle_alpha   90.00
_cell.angle_beta   90.00
_cell.angle_gamma   90.00
#
_symmetry.space_group_name_H-M   'P 1'
#
loop_
_entity.id
_entity.type
_entity.pdbx_description
1 polymer ?
#
loop_
_entity_poly.entity_id
_entity_poly.type
_entity_poly.pdbx_seq_one_letter_code
_entity_poly.pdbx_strand_id
1 'polypeptide(L)'
;MELDQKHVDILESLDWTINGYTDDGRVEIEKYSPAGEEFIICVDVNDFPKSVFEHAESFDEDEHIAMWIEGRENGTAGVPSTRELVHDAEEIKRMLQELSDALNNPVKPNKILCDTGEKKWNCEVNLNVIVTEEDIDDIMVSALEGGITYWCREAEVIGERMGEGWGHEQIARGGILRLYDAEDGRHYDLDREKFLAGLKKYLQNPLYDGTIELGTKENTMVLDCGMIDAPAADQIIQYALFGEIMYA
;
A
#
# COMPACT_ATOMS: atom_id res chain seq x y z
N MET A 1 -3.08 26.10 10.27
CA MET A 1 -3.72 24.97 9.55
C MET A 1 -3.76 23.83 10.54
N GLU A 2 -4.83 23.04 10.58
CA GLU A 2 -5.02 22.00 11.60
C GLU A 2 -5.32 20.65 10.93
N LEU A 3 -5.06 19.56 11.64
CA LEU A 3 -5.34 18.21 11.14
C LEU A 3 -6.84 17.94 11.11
N ASP A 4 -7.28 17.14 10.13
CA ASP A 4 -8.64 16.58 10.13
C ASP A 4 -8.86 15.71 11.37
N GLN A 5 -10.07 15.75 11.95
CA GLN A 5 -10.42 14.97 13.16
C GLN A 5 -10.13 13.47 13.01
N LYS A 6 -10.33 12.89 11.82
CA LYS A 6 -10.01 11.47 11.57
C LYS A 6 -8.53 11.12 11.81
N HIS A 7 -7.61 12.05 11.57
CA HIS A 7 -6.17 11.83 11.80
C HIS A 7 -5.85 12.04 13.29
N VAL A 8 -6.51 12.99 13.93
CA VAL A 8 -6.42 13.19 15.39
C VAL A 8 -6.87 11.93 16.13
N ASP A 9 -8.01 11.36 15.75
CA ASP A 9 -8.55 10.13 16.36
C ASP A 9 -7.57 8.95 16.23
N ILE A 10 -6.83 8.86 15.11
CA ILE A 10 -5.80 7.83 14.88
C ILE A 10 -4.59 8.06 15.78
N LEU A 11 -4.09 9.30 15.87
CA LEU A 11 -2.98 9.66 16.75
C LEU A 11 -3.31 9.29 18.20
N GLU A 12 -4.47 9.70 18.69
CA GLU A 12 -4.94 9.37 20.05
C GLU A 12 -5.07 7.86 20.27
N SER A 13 -5.56 7.12 19.28
CA SER A 13 -5.71 5.65 19.39
C SER A 13 -4.38 4.90 19.51
N LEU A 14 -3.30 5.53 19.04
CA LEU A 14 -1.93 5.01 19.08
C LEU A 14 -1.07 5.72 20.12
N ASP A 15 -1.67 6.46 21.05
CA ASP A 15 -1.00 7.22 22.11
C ASP A 15 0.03 8.25 21.60
N TRP A 16 -0.17 8.81 20.40
CA TRP A 16 0.56 9.97 19.91
C TRP A 16 -0.15 11.27 20.32
N THR A 17 0.61 12.28 20.70
CA THR A 17 0.09 13.60 21.10
C THR A 17 0.53 14.69 20.14
N ILE A 18 -0.32 15.71 19.97
CA ILE A 18 0.00 16.90 19.18
C ILE A 18 0.63 17.94 20.10
N ASN A 19 1.87 18.32 19.82
CA ASN A 19 2.60 19.35 20.57
C ASN A 19 2.26 20.76 20.12
N GLY A 20 2.09 20.94 18.82
CA GLY A 20 1.79 22.26 18.26
C GLY A 20 1.77 22.28 16.74
N TYR A 21 1.32 23.41 16.22
CA TYR A 21 1.33 23.72 14.79
C TYR A 21 2.34 24.83 14.52
N THR A 22 3.12 24.66 13.47
CA THR A 22 4.11 25.65 13.03
C THR A 22 3.46 26.65 12.06
N ASP A 23 4.06 27.85 11.95
CA ASP A 23 3.58 28.88 11.02
C ASP A 23 3.78 28.51 9.55
N ASP A 24 4.61 27.49 9.26
CA ASP A 24 4.88 27.01 7.91
C ASP A 24 3.97 25.85 7.46
N GLY A 25 2.93 25.53 8.23
CA GLY A 25 1.91 24.54 7.84
C GLY A 25 2.25 23.10 8.21
N ARG A 26 3.14 22.90 9.19
CA ARG A 26 3.47 21.59 9.75
C ARG A 26 2.88 21.41 11.15
N VAL A 27 2.88 20.17 11.62
CA VAL A 27 2.46 19.77 12.96
C VAL A 27 3.59 18.98 13.61
N GLU A 28 3.84 19.27 14.88
CA GLU A 28 4.73 18.49 15.73
C GLU A 28 3.88 17.48 16.51
N ILE A 29 4.19 16.20 16.33
CA ILE A 29 3.58 15.10 17.08
C ILE A 29 4.65 14.35 17.85
N GLU A 30 4.28 13.81 19.00
CA GLU A 30 5.22 13.15 19.91
C GLU A 30 4.67 11.84 20.48
N LYS A 31 5.59 10.97 20.89
CA LYS A 31 5.31 9.78 21.70
C LYS A 31 6.59 9.36 22.44
N TYR A 32 6.44 8.80 23.64
CA TYR A 32 7.58 8.27 24.38
C TYR A 32 8.00 6.90 23.84
N SER A 33 9.29 6.71 23.61
CA SER A 33 9.88 5.41 23.27
C SER A 33 9.94 4.50 24.51
N PRO A 34 10.12 3.17 24.33
CA PRO A 34 10.32 2.24 25.45
C PRO A 34 11.51 2.55 26.36
N ALA A 35 12.59 3.13 25.85
CA ALA A 35 13.72 3.60 26.66
C ALA A 35 13.50 4.97 27.31
N GLY A 36 12.33 5.60 27.07
CA GLY A 36 11.94 6.88 27.65
C GLY A 36 12.43 8.09 26.88
N GLU A 37 12.82 7.93 25.61
CA GLU A 37 13.05 9.05 24.71
C GLU A 37 11.73 9.76 24.42
N GLU A 38 11.70 11.08 24.56
CA GLU A 38 10.60 11.90 24.06
C GLU A 38 10.81 12.10 22.55
N PHE A 39 10.23 11.20 21.75
CA PHE A 39 10.42 11.18 20.31
C PHE A 39 9.41 12.11 19.63
N ILE A 40 9.92 13.10 18.89
CA ILE A 40 9.13 14.15 18.25
C ILE A 40 9.43 14.18 16.76
N ILE A 41 8.38 14.24 15.93
CA ILE A 41 8.50 14.44 14.48
C ILE A 41 7.69 15.65 14.04
N CYS A 42 8.16 16.32 12.98
CA CYS A 42 7.52 17.50 12.41
C CYS A 42 7.13 17.21 10.95
N VAL A 43 5.84 17.13 10.65
CA VAL A 43 5.28 16.65 9.37
C VAL A 43 4.24 17.61 8.79
N ASP A 44 4.04 17.59 7.47
CA ASP A 44 3.13 18.51 6.76
C ASP A 44 1.66 18.26 7.10
N VAL A 45 0.85 19.31 7.25
CA VAL A 45 -0.57 19.18 7.57
C VAL A 45 -1.44 18.87 6.34
N ASN A 46 -1.10 19.39 5.16
CA ASN A 46 -1.91 19.21 3.94
C ASN A 46 -1.89 17.76 3.45
N ASP A 47 -0.72 17.14 3.49
CA ASP A 47 -0.49 15.76 3.04
C ASP A 47 -0.08 14.86 4.21
N PHE A 48 -0.72 15.03 5.37
CA PHE A 48 -0.29 14.42 6.63
C PHE A 48 0.01 12.91 6.58
N PRO A 49 -0.88 12.01 6.08
CA PRO A 49 -0.56 10.58 5.98
C PRO A 49 0.68 10.29 5.12
N LYS A 50 0.88 11.06 4.04
CA LYS A 50 2.04 10.91 3.16
C LYS A 50 3.31 11.44 3.82
N SER A 51 3.23 12.59 4.50
CA SER A 51 4.40 13.16 5.20
C SER A 51 4.87 12.28 6.36
N VAL A 52 3.95 11.61 7.07
CA VAL A 52 4.29 10.60 8.07
C VAL A 52 4.91 9.36 7.42
N PHE A 53 4.35 8.89 6.29
CA PHE A 53 4.92 7.77 5.53
C PHE A 53 6.36 8.05 5.08
N GLU A 54 6.60 9.21 4.47
CA GLU A 54 7.94 9.61 4.02
C GLU A 54 8.92 9.72 5.19
N HIS A 55 8.47 10.24 6.34
CA HIS A 55 9.30 10.29 7.55
C HIS A 55 9.67 8.88 8.04
N ALA A 56 8.68 7.98 8.13
CA ALA A 56 8.88 6.60 8.56
C ALA A 56 9.85 5.82 7.65
N GLU A 57 9.74 5.99 6.33
CA GLU A 57 10.64 5.35 5.35
C GLU A 57 12.06 5.92 5.38
N SER A 58 12.21 7.18 5.79
CA SER A 58 13.52 7.84 5.90
C SER A 58 14.23 7.64 7.25
N PHE A 59 13.56 7.03 8.23
CA PHE A 59 14.12 6.84 9.56
C PHE A 59 15.25 5.79 9.53
N ASP A 60 16.47 6.24 9.81
CA ASP A 60 17.67 5.41 9.87
C ASP A 60 18.01 5.11 11.33
N GLU A 61 17.87 3.83 11.72
CA GLU A 61 18.16 3.39 13.09
C GLU A 61 19.62 3.64 13.48
N ASP A 62 20.57 3.45 12.56
CA ASP A 62 22.00 3.57 12.84
C ASP A 62 22.39 5.04 13.06
N GLU A 63 21.84 5.97 12.27
CA GLU A 63 22.02 7.41 12.47
C GLU A 63 21.42 7.87 13.81
N HIS A 64 20.22 7.41 14.15
CA HIS A 64 19.56 7.73 15.42
C HIS A 64 20.35 7.22 16.64
N ILE A 65 20.85 5.98 16.56
CA ILE A 65 21.73 5.40 17.60
C ILE A 65 23.03 6.19 17.72
N ALA A 66 23.66 6.54 16.60
CA ALA A 66 24.91 7.29 16.58
C ALA A 66 24.76 8.66 17.26
N MET A 67 23.66 9.37 17.00
CA MET A 67 23.33 10.65 17.65
C MET A 67 23.34 10.52 19.18
N TRP A 68 22.68 9.49 19.74
CA TRP A 68 22.64 9.28 21.19
C TRP A 68 23.98 8.84 21.78
N ILE A 69 24.76 8.03 21.06
CA ILE A 69 26.13 7.68 21.48
C ILE A 69 26.99 8.94 21.58
N GLU A 70 26.95 9.81 20.58
CA GLU A 70 27.67 11.09 20.59
C GLU A 70 27.19 11.99 21.74
N GLY A 71 25.87 12.08 21.96
CA GLY A 71 25.30 12.81 23.09
C GLY A 71 25.83 12.32 24.44
N ARG A 72 25.92 11.00 24.64
CA ARG A 72 26.50 10.40 25.84
C ARG A 72 27.97 10.76 26.02
N GLU A 73 28.76 10.72 24.95
CA GLU A 73 30.18 11.11 24.97
C GLU A 73 30.37 12.60 25.29
N ASN A 74 29.42 13.43 24.88
CA ASN A 74 29.37 14.87 25.15
C ASN A 74 28.71 15.22 26.51
N GLY A 75 28.34 14.23 27.32
CA GLY A 75 27.88 14.42 28.70
C GLY A 75 26.37 14.54 28.88
N THR A 76 25.56 14.21 27.87
CA THR A 76 24.10 14.07 28.03
C THR A 76 23.80 12.99 29.08
N ALA A 77 23.11 13.38 30.15
CA ALA A 77 22.77 12.49 31.24
C ALA A 77 21.59 11.58 30.87
N GLY A 78 21.60 10.35 31.38
CA GLY A 78 20.49 9.42 31.21
C GLY A 78 20.45 8.69 29.87
N VAL A 79 21.45 8.85 29.00
CA VAL A 79 21.52 8.10 27.74
C VAL A 79 21.66 6.60 28.02
N PRO A 80 20.78 5.75 27.46
CA PRO A 80 20.83 4.31 27.62
C PRO A 80 22.14 3.64 27.19
N SER A 81 22.27 2.35 27.50
CA SER A 81 23.38 1.55 26.98
C SER A 81 23.27 1.37 25.47
N THR A 82 24.37 1.11 24.76
CA THR A 82 24.33 0.94 23.29
C THR A 82 23.37 -0.16 22.85
N ARG A 83 23.26 -1.27 23.59
CA ARG A 83 22.31 -2.34 23.27
C ARG A 83 20.86 -1.90 23.45
N GLU A 84 20.60 -1.08 24.46
CA GLU A 84 19.27 -0.54 24.74
C GLU A 84 18.88 0.49 23.67
N LEU A 85 19.82 1.34 23.23
CA LEU A 85 19.61 2.24 22.08
C LEU A 85 19.26 1.48 20.80
N VAL A 86 19.91 0.34 20.52
CA VAL A 86 19.58 -0.49 19.35
C VAL A 86 18.13 -0.96 19.42
N HIS A 87 17.72 -1.53 20.55
CA HIS A 87 16.35 -2.00 20.72
C HIS A 87 15.33 -0.86 20.68
N ASP A 88 15.68 0.31 21.22
CA ASP A 88 14.80 1.48 21.22
C ASP A 88 14.62 2.05 19.81
N ALA A 89 15.69 2.16 19.02
CA ALA A 89 15.60 2.61 17.63
C ALA A 89 14.74 1.66 16.77
N GLU A 90 14.87 0.34 16.97
CA GLU A 90 13.99 -0.65 16.33
C GLU A 90 12.51 -0.49 16.74
N GLU A 91 12.23 -0.11 17.99
CA GLU A 91 10.88 0.16 18.48
C GLU A 91 10.33 1.50 17.96
N ILE A 92 11.15 2.56 17.92
CA ILE A 92 10.77 3.85 17.33
C ILE A 92 10.39 3.66 15.86
N LYS A 93 11.16 2.87 15.10
CA LYS A 93 10.81 2.52 13.72
C LYS A 93 9.48 1.79 13.63
N ARG A 94 9.22 0.83 14.52
CA ARG A 94 7.91 0.14 14.60
C ARG A 94 6.78 1.10 14.91
N MET A 95 6.97 2.02 15.86
CA MET A 95 5.97 3.05 16.22
C MET A 95 5.65 3.97 15.03
N LEU A 96 6.66 4.36 14.26
CA LEU A 96 6.51 5.15 13.04
C LEU A 96 5.76 4.37 11.95
N GLN A 97 6.10 3.10 11.75
CA GLN A 97 5.43 2.23 10.79
C GLN A 97 3.96 1.98 11.17
N GLU A 98 3.68 1.72 12.45
CA GLU A 98 2.31 1.53 12.96
C GLU A 98 1.45 2.78 12.74
N LEU A 99 2.01 3.97 13.02
CA LEU A 99 1.32 5.22 12.76
C LEU A 99 1.08 5.45 11.26
N SER A 100 2.11 5.22 10.44
CA SER A 100 2.02 5.34 8.98
C SER A 100 0.94 4.42 8.40
N ASP A 101 0.92 3.15 8.82
CA ASP A 101 -0.05 2.16 8.38
C ASP A 101 -1.46 2.54 8.81
N ALA A 102 -1.65 3.00 10.05
CA ALA A 102 -2.97 3.41 10.54
C ALA A 102 -3.52 4.63 9.80
N LEU A 103 -2.66 5.60 9.46
CA LEU A 103 -3.05 6.80 8.72
C LEU A 103 -3.37 6.51 7.26
N ASN A 104 -2.63 5.60 6.62
CA ASN A 104 -2.81 5.25 5.21
C ASN A 104 -3.88 4.14 5.01
N ASN A 105 -4.19 3.35 6.05
CA ASN A 105 -5.19 2.27 6.03
C ASN A 105 -6.11 2.30 7.27
N PRO A 106 -6.94 3.34 7.46
CA PRO A 106 -7.77 3.48 8.66
C PRO A 106 -8.83 2.38 8.77
N VAL A 107 -8.69 1.48 9.75
CA VAL A 107 -9.66 0.42 10.04
C VAL A 107 -11.00 1.03 10.48
N LYS A 108 -12.10 0.71 9.79
CA LYS A 108 -13.46 1.10 10.20
C LYS A 108 -14.07 0.02 11.10
N PRO A 109 -14.64 0.34 12.27
CA PRO A 109 -15.31 -0.66 13.08
C PRO A 109 -16.68 -1.06 12.47
N ASN A 110 -16.75 -2.23 11.84
CA ASN A 110 -17.97 -2.80 11.26
C ASN A 110 -18.65 -3.81 12.20
N LYS A 111 -19.52 -3.33 13.09
CA LYS A 111 -20.46 -4.18 13.84
C LYS A 111 -21.76 -4.33 13.05
N ILE A 112 -22.00 -5.51 12.47
CA ILE A 112 -23.30 -5.86 11.88
C ILE A 112 -24.09 -6.73 12.87
N LEU A 113 -25.34 -6.35 13.15
CA LEU A 113 -26.31 -7.20 13.85
C LEU A 113 -26.99 -8.10 12.81
N CYS A 114 -26.83 -9.43 12.93
CA CYS A 114 -27.57 -10.40 12.11
C CYS A 114 -28.63 -11.12 12.94
N ASP A 115 -29.78 -11.40 12.33
CA ASP A 115 -31.04 -11.84 12.95
C ASP A 115 -31.09 -13.35 13.23
N THR A 116 -29.93 -13.98 13.38
CA THR A 116 -29.79 -15.39 13.74
C THR A 116 -28.96 -15.42 15.01
N GLY A 117 -29.45 -16.06 16.08
CA GLY A 117 -28.84 -16.06 17.43
C GLY A 117 -27.41 -16.60 17.56
N GLU A 118 -26.68 -16.76 16.46
CA GLU A 118 -25.24 -16.94 16.41
C GLU A 118 -24.53 -15.59 16.58
N LYS A 119 -23.59 -15.54 17.53
CA LYS A 119 -22.68 -14.41 17.62
C LYS A 119 -21.64 -14.55 16.50
N LYS A 120 -21.72 -13.68 15.49
CA LYS A 120 -20.71 -13.53 14.43
C LYS A 120 -19.97 -12.22 14.65
N TRP A 121 -18.67 -12.23 14.37
CA TRP A 121 -17.80 -11.07 14.43
C TRP A 121 -17.08 -10.94 13.09
N ASN A 122 -17.07 -9.73 12.53
CA ASN A 122 -16.24 -9.43 11.37
C ASN A 122 -14.83 -9.13 11.88
N CYS A 123 -13.83 -9.71 11.22
CA CYS A 123 -12.42 -9.39 11.39
C CYS A 123 -11.93 -8.89 10.03
N GLU A 124 -11.61 -7.61 9.94
CA GLU A 124 -10.99 -7.03 8.74
C GLU A 124 -9.47 -7.15 8.90
N VAL A 125 -8.82 -7.70 7.87
CA VAL A 125 -7.36 -7.86 7.81
C VAL A 125 -6.83 -7.09 6.61
N ASN A 126 -5.73 -6.38 6.79
CA ASN A 126 -5.00 -5.75 5.69
C ASN A 126 -3.90 -6.71 5.23
N LEU A 127 -3.85 -6.97 3.92
CA LEU A 127 -2.93 -7.92 3.33
C LEU A 127 -2.03 -7.18 2.31
N ASN A 128 -0.72 -7.19 2.56
CA ASN A 128 0.26 -6.66 1.62
C ASN A 128 0.73 -7.80 0.71
N VAL A 129 0.41 -7.69 -0.58
CA VAL A 129 0.79 -8.69 -1.59
C VAL A 129 1.91 -8.11 -2.45
N ILE A 130 2.99 -8.86 -2.60
CA ILE A 130 4.09 -8.51 -3.50
C ILE A 130 3.67 -8.88 -4.92
N VAL A 131 3.77 -7.90 -5.82
CA VAL A 131 3.47 -8.05 -7.25
C VAL A 131 4.73 -7.69 -8.03
N THR A 132 5.22 -8.63 -8.84
CA THR A 132 6.42 -8.48 -9.66
C THR A 132 6.08 -8.05 -11.08
N GLU A 133 7.10 -7.73 -11.88
CA GLU A 133 6.91 -7.47 -13.31
C GLU A 133 6.39 -8.72 -14.04
N GLU A 134 6.88 -9.90 -13.68
CA GLU A 134 6.46 -11.19 -14.25
C GLU A 134 4.98 -11.46 -13.97
N ASP A 135 4.50 -11.18 -12.75
CA ASP A 135 3.08 -11.34 -12.41
C ASP A 135 2.18 -10.46 -13.29
N ILE A 136 2.58 -9.21 -13.51
CA ILE A 136 1.83 -8.29 -14.38
C ILE A 136 1.84 -8.80 -15.81
N ASP A 137 3.00 -9.19 -16.33
CA ASP A 137 3.16 -9.68 -17.70
C ASP A 137 2.31 -10.95 -17.92
N ASP A 138 2.32 -11.91 -16.99
CA ASP A 138 1.54 -13.15 -17.04
C ASP A 138 0.02 -12.90 -17.04
N ILE A 139 -0.46 -12.02 -16.15
CA ILE A 139 -1.88 -11.64 -16.12
C ILE A 139 -2.28 -10.96 -17.43
N MET A 140 -1.42 -10.09 -17.96
CA MET A 140 -1.67 -9.40 -19.22
C MET A 140 -1.69 -10.37 -20.41
N VAL A 141 -0.89 -11.44 -20.41
CA VAL A 141 -0.99 -12.53 -21.40
C VAL A 141 -2.38 -13.19 -21.33
N SER A 142 -2.80 -13.63 -20.14
CA SER A 142 -4.13 -14.24 -19.93
C SER A 142 -5.28 -13.33 -20.37
N ALA A 143 -5.16 -12.02 -20.13
CA ALA A 143 -6.13 -11.04 -20.60
C ALA A 143 -6.16 -10.93 -22.13
N LEU A 144 -5.02 -10.65 -22.76
CA LEU A 144 -4.93 -10.33 -24.19
C LEU A 144 -5.16 -11.54 -25.10
N GLU A 145 -4.83 -12.76 -24.63
CA GLU A 145 -4.99 -13.99 -25.42
C GLU A 145 -6.32 -14.70 -25.19
N GLY A 146 -7.10 -14.28 -24.19
CA GLY A 146 -8.38 -14.93 -23.90
C GLY A 146 -9.37 -14.05 -23.15
N GLY A 147 -8.94 -13.46 -22.02
CA GLY A 147 -9.84 -12.79 -21.07
C GLY A 147 -10.68 -11.69 -21.70
N ILE A 148 -10.06 -10.75 -22.41
CA ILE A 148 -10.77 -9.56 -22.91
C ILE A 148 -11.17 -9.67 -24.38
N THR A 149 -10.81 -10.76 -25.06
CA THR A 149 -10.94 -10.90 -26.53
C THR A 149 -12.37 -10.84 -27.05
N TYR A 150 -13.37 -11.03 -26.19
CA TYR A 150 -14.78 -10.97 -26.55
C TYR A 150 -15.36 -9.55 -26.61
N TRP A 151 -14.76 -8.58 -25.90
CA TRP A 151 -15.19 -7.18 -25.89
C TRP A 151 -14.11 -6.19 -26.34
N CYS A 152 -12.85 -6.60 -26.34
CA CYS A 152 -11.72 -5.82 -26.83
C CYS A 152 -11.30 -6.33 -28.22
N ARG A 153 -11.46 -5.52 -29.26
CA ARG A 153 -11.12 -5.89 -30.64
C ARG A 153 -9.65 -5.74 -30.98
N GLU A 154 -8.95 -4.85 -30.30
CA GLU A 154 -7.56 -4.51 -30.61
C GLU A 154 -6.88 -3.88 -29.38
N ALA A 155 -5.60 -4.21 -29.19
CA ALA A 155 -4.72 -3.61 -28.20
C ALA A 155 -3.53 -2.94 -28.89
N GLU A 156 -3.35 -1.65 -28.68
CA GLU A 156 -2.30 -0.83 -29.29
C GLU A 156 -1.35 -0.30 -28.22
N VAL A 157 -0.04 -0.47 -28.44
CA VAL A 157 0.99 0.12 -27.59
C VAL A 157 1.11 1.61 -27.91
N ILE A 158 0.94 2.45 -26.89
CA ILE A 158 1.09 3.90 -27.04
C ILE A 158 2.50 4.31 -26.61
N GLY A 159 3.25 4.89 -27.55
CA GLY A 159 4.61 5.36 -27.32
C GLY A 159 5.68 4.34 -27.72
N GLU A 160 6.80 4.35 -27.01
CA GLU A 160 7.90 3.41 -27.27
C GLU A 160 7.55 2.02 -26.75
N ARG A 161 7.83 1.00 -27.57
CA ARG A 161 7.71 -0.39 -27.13
C ARG A 161 8.82 -0.72 -26.14
N MET A 162 8.44 -1.23 -24.99
CA MET A 162 9.32 -1.64 -23.90
C MET A 162 9.49 -3.17 -23.88
N GLY A 163 10.54 -3.67 -23.21
CA GLY A 163 10.82 -5.10 -23.15
C GLY A 163 11.31 -5.68 -24.47
N GLU A 164 10.84 -6.89 -24.81
CA GLU A 164 10.98 -7.48 -26.15
C GLU A 164 10.01 -6.86 -27.17
N GLY A 165 9.08 -6.01 -26.69
CA GLY A 165 8.18 -5.22 -27.50
C GLY A 165 6.78 -5.82 -27.66
N TRP A 166 6.43 -6.82 -26.83
CA TRP A 166 5.12 -7.44 -26.79
C TRP A 166 4.10 -6.57 -26.05
N GLY A 167 2.82 -6.65 -26.44
CA GLY A 167 1.76 -5.84 -25.82
C GLY A 167 1.57 -6.09 -24.32
N HIS A 168 1.74 -7.34 -23.87
CA HIS A 168 1.58 -7.71 -22.46
C HIS A 168 2.71 -7.15 -21.57
N GLU A 169 3.91 -6.96 -22.12
CA GLU A 169 5.09 -6.48 -21.38
C GLU A 169 5.08 -4.98 -21.05
N GLN A 170 4.13 -4.23 -21.63
CA GLN A 170 4.17 -2.77 -21.57
C GLN A 170 3.79 -2.25 -20.18
N ILE A 171 2.80 -2.87 -19.54
CA ILE A 171 2.22 -2.37 -18.29
C ILE A 171 3.22 -2.45 -17.14
N ALA A 172 3.90 -3.59 -16.97
CA ALA A 172 4.89 -3.77 -15.90
C ALA A 172 5.98 -2.69 -15.91
N ARG A 173 6.40 -2.30 -17.13
CA ARG A 173 7.50 -1.37 -17.40
C ARG A 173 7.06 0.10 -17.44
N GLY A 174 5.80 0.39 -17.15
CA GLY A 174 5.24 1.75 -17.11
C GLY A 174 4.79 2.31 -18.47
N GLY A 175 4.67 1.46 -19.48
CA GLY A 175 4.06 1.78 -20.76
C GLY A 175 2.53 1.85 -20.67
N ILE A 176 1.91 2.29 -21.77
CA ILE A 176 0.46 2.43 -21.90
C ILE A 176 -0.05 1.51 -23.00
N LEU A 177 -1.11 0.76 -22.70
CA LEU A 177 -1.81 -0.07 -23.66
C LEU A 177 -3.22 0.48 -23.89
N ARG A 178 -3.51 0.88 -25.13
CA ARG A 178 -4.83 1.33 -25.55
C ARG A 178 -5.67 0.14 -26.01
N LEU A 179 -6.79 -0.09 -25.36
CA LEU A 179 -7.72 -1.16 -25.65
C LEU A 179 -8.95 -0.62 -26.35
N TYR A 180 -9.30 -1.17 -27.50
CA TYR A 180 -10.44 -0.73 -28.31
C TYR A 180 -11.66 -1.63 -28.07
N ASP A 181 -12.78 -1.03 -27.70
CA ASP A 181 -14.09 -1.66 -27.60
C ASP A 181 -14.51 -2.26 -28.96
N ALA A 182 -15.08 -3.46 -28.91
CA ALA A 182 -15.49 -4.22 -30.08
C ALA A 182 -16.83 -3.76 -30.68
N GLU A 183 -17.74 -3.20 -29.88
CA GLU A 183 -19.08 -2.77 -30.31
C GLU A 183 -19.07 -1.39 -30.95
N ASP A 184 -18.47 -0.41 -30.27
CA ASP A 184 -18.58 1.01 -30.66
C ASP A 184 -17.25 1.66 -31.05
N GLY A 185 -16.14 0.94 -30.86
CA GLY A 185 -14.80 1.40 -31.22
C GLY A 185 -14.22 2.48 -30.31
N ARG A 186 -14.87 2.78 -29.16
CA ARG A 186 -14.25 3.57 -28.08
C ARG A 186 -12.97 2.90 -27.62
N HIS A 187 -12.12 3.68 -26.96
CA HIS A 187 -10.86 3.17 -26.44
C HIS A 187 -10.65 3.58 -25.01
N TYR A 188 -9.86 2.77 -24.32
CA TYR A 188 -9.51 2.96 -22.92
C TYR A 188 -8.01 2.73 -22.76
N ASP A 189 -7.34 3.63 -22.05
CA ASP A 189 -5.89 3.57 -21.87
C ASP A 189 -5.59 2.93 -20.51
N LEU A 190 -4.97 1.75 -20.56
CA LEU A 190 -4.48 1.02 -19.40
C LEU A 190 -3.02 1.38 -19.14
N ASP A 191 -2.71 1.73 -17.90
CA ASP A 191 -1.37 1.96 -17.39
C ASP A 191 -1.16 1.12 -16.11
N ARG A 192 0.06 1.13 -15.57
CA ARG A 192 0.41 0.35 -14.38
C ARG A 192 -0.41 0.72 -13.15
N GLU A 193 -0.73 2.00 -12.96
CA GLU A 193 -1.48 2.46 -11.79
C GLU A 193 -2.92 1.94 -11.83
N LYS A 194 -3.58 2.05 -12.98
CA LYS A 194 -4.92 1.48 -13.20
C LYS A 194 -4.92 -0.03 -13.05
N PHE A 195 -3.93 -0.72 -13.63
CA PHE A 195 -3.79 -2.16 -13.50
C PHE A 195 -3.71 -2.59 -12.03
N LEU A 196 -2.83 -1.97 -11.24
CA LEU A 196 -2.69 -2.29 -9.81
C LEU A 196 -3.96 -1.96 -9.02
N ALA A 197 -4.68 -0.89 -9.38
CA ALA A 197 -5.98 -0.58 -8.79
C ALA A 197 -7.05 -1.64 -9.11
N GLY A 198 -7.08 -2.13 -10.35
CA GLY A 198 -7.97 -3.22 -10.78
C GLY A 198 -7.65 -4.54 -10.08
N LEU A 199 -6.37 -4.89 -10.00
CA LEU A 199 -5.88 -6.07 -9.28
C LEU A 199 -6.24 -5.99 -7.80
N LYS A 200 -5.99 -4.86 -7.14
CA LYS A 200 -6.39 -4.63 -5.74
C LYS A 200 -7.88 -4.88 -5.54
N LYS A 201 -8.72 -4.41 -6.46
CA LYS A 201 -10.18 -4.61 -6.40
C LYS A 201 -10.55 -6.09 -6.59
N TYR A 202 -9.92 -6.79 -7.53
CA TYR A 202 -10.12 -8.22 -7.74
C TYR A 202 -9.76 -9.04 -6.49
N LEU A 203 -8.62 -8.75 -5.84
CA LEU A 203 -8.15 -9.49 -4.66
C LEU A 203 -9.07 -9.35 -3.43
N GLN A 204 -9.99 -8.39 -3.41
CA GLN A 204 -11.01 -8.29 -2.35
C GLN A 204 -12.03 -9.43 -2.40
N ASN A 205 -12.25 -10.00 -3.59
CA ASN A 205 -13.17 -11.12 -3.81
C ASN A 205 -12.73 -11.89 -5.07
N PRO A 206 -11.60 -12.63 -5.00
CA PRO A 206 -11.04 -13.32 -6.16
C PRO A 206 -11.99 -14.43 -6.65
N LEU A 207 -11.89 -14.77 -7.93
CA LEU A 207 -12.68 -15.85 -8.53
C LEU A 207 -12.32 -17.22 -7.96
N TYR A 208 -11.05 -17.40 -7.61
CA TYR A 208 -10.50 -18.67 -7.15
C TYR A 208 -9.74 -18.52 -5.84
N ASP A 209 -9.98 -19.47 -4.94
CA ASP A 209 -9.18 -19.64 -3.74
C ASP A 209 -7.72 -19.93 -4.13
N GLY A 210 -6.76 -19.48 -3.32
CA GLY A 210 -5.34 -19.70 -3.59
C GLY A 210 -4.70 -18.70 -4.56
N THR A 211 -5.44 -17.69 -5.02
CA THR A 211 -4.87 -16.56 -5.80
C THR A 211 -3.70 -15.87 -5.07
N ILE A 212 -3.71 -15.88 -3.73
CA ILE A 212 -2.63 -15.37 -2.89
C ILE A 212 -2.06 -16.53 -2.07
N GLU A 213 -0.74 -16.67 -2.10
CA GLU A 213 -0.02 -17.70 -1.34
C GLU A 213 1.12 -17.13 -0.49
N LEU A 214 1.59 -17.95 0.45
CA LEU A 214 2.78 -17.63 1.25
C LEU A 214 4.03 -17.83 0.40
N GLY A 215 4.76 -16.73 0.18
CA GLY A 215 6.05 -16.74 -0.48
C GLY A 215 7.05 -17.63 0.24
N THR A 216 7.94 -18.26 -0.54
CA THR A 216 8.98 -19.18 -0.02
C THR A 216 10.08 -18.46 0.77
N LYS A 217 10.14 -17.13 0.71
CA LYS A 217 11.08 -16.27 1.43
C LYS A 217 10.31 -15.23 2.25
N GLU A 218 10.75 -15.03 3.49
CA GLU A 218 10.40 -13.88 4.32
C GLU A 218 8.91 -13.72 4.72
N ASN A 219 8.14 -14.81 4.82
CA ASN A 219 6.73 -14.76 5.28
C ASN A 219 5.89 -13.71 4.53
N THR A 220 6.25 -13.47 3.26
CA THR A 220 5.61 -12.53 2.35
C THR A 220 4.39 -13.18 1.70
N MET A 221 3.44 -12.37 1.25
CA MET A 221 2.30 -12.84 0.46
C MET A 221 2.57 -12.52 -1.00
N VAL A 222 2.42 -13.50 -1.88
CA VAL A 222 2.69 -13.39 -3.32
C VAL A 222 1.47 -13.83 -4.12
N LEU A 223 1.42 -13.45 -5.40
CA LEU A 223 0.39 -13.94 -6.31
C LEU A 223 0.75 -15.33 -6.84
N ASP A 224 -0.25 -16.20 -6.92
CA ASP A 224 -0.18 -17.38 -7.77
C ASP A 224 -0.88 -17.05 -9.09
N CYS A 225 -0.10 -16.59 -10.08
CA CYS A 225 -0.61 -16.29 -11.42
C CYS A 225 -1.20 -17.53 -12.13
N GLY A 226 -0.87 -18.75 -11.69
CA GLY A 226 -1.53 -19.97 -12.14
C GLY A 226 -3.01 -20.05 -11.78
N MET A 227 -3.45 -19.27 -10.78
CA MET A 227 -4.83 -19.11 -10.37
C MET A 227 -5.51 -17.88 -11.00
N ILE A 228 -4.83 -17.16 -11.90
CA ILE A 228 -5.40 -16.03 -12.64
C ILE A 228 -5.52 -16.41 -14.13
N ASP A 229 -6.59 -17.14 -14.43
CA ASP A 229 -6.93 -17.51 -15.80
C ASP A 229 -7.60 -16.36 -16.59
N ALA A 230 -8.01 -16.64 -17.82
CA ALA A 230 -8.65 -15.65 -18.69
C ALA A 230 -9.87 -14.93 -18.04
N PRO A 231 -10.86 -15.63 -17.46
CA PRO A 231 -11.93 -14.99 -16.68
C PRO A 231 -11.46 -14.09 -15.53
N ALA A 232 -10.48 -14.53 -14.75
CA ALA A 232 -9.95 -13.73 -13.65
C ALA A 232 -9.21 -12.49 -14.17
N ALA A 233 -8.38 -12.65 -15.20
CA ALA A 233 -7.67 -11.56 -15.86
C ALA A 233 -8.65 -10.54 -16.48
N ASP A 234 -9.75 -11.00 -17.09
CA ASP A 234 -10.82 -10.12 -17.59
C ASP A 234 -11.37 -9.22 -16.48
N GLN A 235 -11.74 -9.78 -15.32
CA GLN A 235 -12.23 -8.97 -14.20
C GLN A 235 -11.21 -7.93 -13.74
N ILE A 236 -9.93 -8.29 -13.68
CA ILE A 236 -8.85 -7.35 -13.31
C ILE A 236 -8.81 -6.17 -14.29
N ILE A 237 -8.85 -6.44 -15.60
CA ILE A 237 -8.83 -5.36 -16.62
C ILE A 237 -10.10 -4.52 -16.57
N GLN A 238 -11.27 -5.13 -16.40
CA GLN A 238 -12.53 -4.38 -16.29
C GLN A 238 -12.54 -3.49 -15.03
N TYR A 239 -12.08 -3.98 -13.88
CA TYR A 239 -11.92 -3.15 -12.70
C TYR A 239 -10.88 -2.04 -12.90
N ALA A 240 -9.78 -2.31 -13.62
CA ALA A 240 -8.76 -1.31 -13.90
C ALA A 240 -9.28 -0.15 -14.77
N LEU A 241 -10.13 -0.45 -15.76
CA LEU A 241 -10.62 0.55 -16.71
C LEU A 241 -11.91 1.24 -16.28
N PHE A 242 -12.83 0.48 -15.68
CA PHE A 242 -14.20 0.93 -15.42
C PHE A 242 -14.52 1.03 -13.93
N GLY A 243 -13.69 0.42 -13.07
CA GLY A 243 -13.99 0.28 -11.66
C GLY A 243 -15.10 -0.71 -11.36
N GLU A 244 -15.70 -1.38 -12.34
CA GLU A 244 -16.74 -2.41 -12.18
C GLU A 244 -16.76 -3.34 -13.40
N ILE A 245 -17.53 -4.43 -13.32
CA ILE A 245 -17.72 -5.36 -14.45
C ILE A 245 -18.80 -4.79 -15.37
N MET A 246 -18.42 -4.48 -16.60
CA MET A 246 -19.27 -3.91 -17.64
C MET A 246 -19.68 -4.93 -18.72
N TYR A 247 -18.82 -5.93 -18.95
CA TYR A 247 -18.96 -6.99 -19.96
C TYR A 247 -18.98 -8.36 -19.25
N ALA A 248 -19.87 -9.27 -19.66
CA ALA A 248 -20.05 -10.60 -19.05
C ALA A 248 -20.65 -11.61 -20.04
#